data_AF-T1GVZ8-F1
#
_entry.id   AF-T1GVZ8-F1
#
_cell.length_a   1.000
_cell.length_b   1.000
_cell.length_c   1.000
_cell.angle_alpha   90.00
_cell.angle_beta   90.00
_cell.angle_gamma   90.00
#
_symmetry.space_group_name_H-M   'P 1'
#
loop_
_entity.id
_entity.type
_entity.pdbx_description
1 polymer ?
#
loop_
_entity_poly.entity_id
_entity_poly.type
_entity_poly.pdbx_seq_one_letter_code
_entity_poly.pdbx_strand_id
1 'polypeptide(L)'
;MKSYIIFKDEKYLKSAELASDVIWKKGLLLKGPGICHGVAGNGYAFLILYRLTNNPKYFYRASKFMEFLTHPEFKAKANTPDRPF
;
A
#
# COMPACT_ATOMS: atom_id res chain seq x y z
N MET A 1 3.59 4.27 11.68
CA MET A 1 3.58 5.64 11.11
C MET A 1 3.12 6.69 12.13
N LYS A 2 1.93 6.57 12.75
CA LYS A 2 1.46 7.51 13.80
C LYS A 2 2.41 7.63 15.01
N SER A 3 3.02 6.52 15.43
CA SER A 3 4.03 6.50 16.50
C SER A 3 5.23 7.42 16.24
N TYR A 4 5.75 7.47 15.00
CA TYR A 4 6.84 8.39 14.66
C TYR A 4 6.41 9.86 14.77
N ILE A 5 5.18 10.20 14.39
CA ILE A 5 4.67 11.57 14.48
C ILE A 5 4.62 12.05 15.94
N ILE A 6 4.20 11.16 16.86
CA ILE A 6 4.04 11.48 18.28
C ILE A 6 5.38 11.45 19.02
N PHE A 7 6.16 10.38 18.86
CA PHE A 7 7.35 10.14 19.67
C PHE A 7 8.64 10.62 19.03
N LYS A 8 8.64 10.94 17.72
CA LYS A 8 9.79 11.39 16.93
C LYS A 8 11.04 10.50 16.99
N ASP A 9 10.87 9.25 17.42
CA ASP A 9 11.93 8.24 17.48
C ASP A 9 12.07 7.53 16.13
N GLU A 10 13.27 7.61 15.53
CA GLU A 10 13.60 7.06 14.22
C GLU A 10 13.30 5.57 14.07
N LYS A 11 13.32 4.79 15.17
CA LYS A 11 13.01 3.35 15.10
C LYS A 11 11.62 3.08 14.51
N TYR A 12 10.65 3.98 14.77
CA TYR A 12 9.30 3.86 14.25
C TYR A 12 9.23 4.18 12.75
N LEU A 13 10.06 5.12 12.29
CA LEU A 13 10.16 5.43 10.87
C LEU A 13 10.81 4.24 10.13
N LYS A 14 11.96 3.77 10.60
CA LYS A 14 12.68 2.63 10.03
C LYS A 14 11.82 1.37 9.94
N SER A 15 11.04 1.09 10.99
CA SER A 15 10.08 -0.03 10.99
C SER A 15 9.00 0.13 9.91
N ALA A 16 8.50 1.36 9.70
CA ALA A 16 7.52 1.65 8.66
C ALA A 16 8.11 1.51 7.25
N GLU A 17 9.37 1.91 7.05
CA GLU A 17 10.07 1.73 5.77
C GLU A 17 10.28 0.24 5.44
N LEU A 18 10.73 -0.56 6.41
CA LEU A 18 10.88 -2.00 6.27
C LEU A 18 9.53 -2.68 5.93
N ALA A 19 8.46 -2.30 6.64
CA ALA A 19 7.12 -2.78 6.32
C ALA A 19 6.70 -2.40 4.88
N SER A 20 7.02 -1.18 4.44
CA SER A 20 6.75 -0.74 3.08
C SER A 20 7.48 -1.57 2.01
N ASP A 21 8.70 -2.03 2.31
CA ASP A 21 9.45 -2.90 1.40
C ASP A 21 8.84 -4.30 1.32
N VAL A 22 8.26 -4.81 2.41
CA VAL A 22 7.48 -6.05 2.40
C VAL A 22 6.22 -5.90 1.55
N ILE A 23 5.47 -4.80 1.73
CA ILE A 23 4.28 -4.49 0.91
C ILE A 23 4.67 -4.39 -0.56
N TRP A 24 5.80 -3.76 -0.88
CA TRP A 24 6.26 -3.64 -2.27
C TRP A 24 6.53 -5.01 -2.91
N LYS A 25 7.14 -5.93 -2.17
CA LYS A 25 7.49 -7.26 -2.68
C LYS A 25 6.31 -8.24 -2.72
N LYS A 26 5.33 -8.09 -1.83
CA LYS A 26 4.29 -9.11 -1.58
C LYS A 26 2.85 -8.58 -1.54
N GLY A 27 2.64 -7.28 -1.74
CA GLY A 27 1.35 -6.61 -1.54
C GLY A 27 0.41 -6.61 -2.74
N LEU A 28 0.82 -7.14 -3.88
CA LEU A 28 -0.03 -7.34 -5.06
C LEU A 28 -0.84 -8.63 -4.89
N LEU A 29 -1.92 -8.52 -4.11
CA LEU A 29 -2.78 -9.65 -3.76
C LEU A 29 -3.89 -9.85 -4.79
N LEU A 30 -4.05 -11.07 -5.31
CA LEU A 30 -5.19 -11.45 -6.17
C LEU A 30 -6.51 -11.62 -5.38
N LYS A 31 -6.48 -11.47 -4.05
CA LYS A 31 -7.66 -11.61 -3.18
C LYS A 31 -8.75 -10.57 -3.48
N GLY A 32 -8.39 -9.43 -4.07
CA GLY A 32 -9.36 -8.42 -4.48
C GLY A 32 -8.81 -6.99 -4.38
N PRO A 33 -9.55 -6.02 -4.93
CA PRO A 33 -9.16 -4.61 -4.96
C PRO A 33 -9.34 -3.88 -3.62
N GLY A 34 -9.93 -4.51 -2.61
CA GLY A 34 -10.44 -3.85 -1.41
C GLY A 34 -9.40 -3.14 -0.52
N ILE A 35 -9.88 -2.32 0.41
CA ILE A 35 -9.06 -1.55 1.35
C ILE A 35 -8.60 -2.40 2.54
N CYS A 36 -9.48 -3.26 3.07
CA CYS A 36 -9.20 -4.01 4.30
C CYS A 36 -8.03 -4.99 4.17
N HIS A 37 -7.94 -5.69 3.05
CA HIS A 37 -6.93 -6.74 2.80
C HIS A 37 -6.70 -6.95 1.30
N GLY A 38 -6.75 -5.87 0.52
CA GLY A 38 -6.53 -5.88 -0.91
C GLY A 38 -5.49 -4.85 -1.35
N VAL A 39 -5.29 -4.75 -2.66
CA VAL A 39 -4.22 -3.94 -3.25
C VAL A 39 -4.39 -2.45 -2.95
N ALA A 40 -5.63 -1.93 -2.90
CA ALA A 40 -5.86 -0.51 -2.62
C ALA A 40 -5.39 -0.11 -1.21
N GLY A 41 -5.67 -0.94 -0.20
CA GLY A 41 -5.20 -0.70 1.17
C GLY A 41 -3.68 -0.69 1.28
N ASN A 42 -3.03 -1.63 0.58
CA ASN A 42 -1.57 -1.69 0.50
C ASN A 42 -0.98 -0.46 -0.20
N GLY A 43 -1.60 0.00 -1.29
CA GLY A 43 -1.23 1.25 -1.97
C GLY A 43 -1.33 2.47 -1.06
N TYR A 44 -2.36 2.52 -0.22
CA TYR A 44 -2.58 3.63 0.72
C TYR A 44 -1.46 3.75 1.76
N ALA A 45 -0.85 2.63 2.18
CA ALA A 45 0.30 2.65 3.09
C ALA A 45 1.47 3.46 2.50
N PHE A 46 1.71 3.36 1.19
CA PHE A 46 2.74 4.18 0.53
C PHE A 46 2.37 5.67 0.49
N LEU A 47 1.10 6.02 0.30
CA LEU A 47 0.66 7.42 0.34
C LEU A 47 0.87 8.05 1.73
N ILE A 48 0.58 7.31 2.81
CA ILE A 48 0.84 7.79 4.16
C ILE A 48 2.35 8.00 4.37
N LEU A 49 3.18 7.05 3.93
CA LEU A 49 4.63 7.15 4.08
C LEU A 49 5.22 8.29 3.24
N TYR A 50 4.67 8.53 2.04
CA TYR A 50 5.01 9.69 1.23
C TYR A 50 4.67 11.00 1.96
N ARG A 51 3.46 11.14 2.51
CA ARG A 51 3.09 12.33 3.29
C ARG A 51 3.98 12.56 4.50
N LEU A 52 4.51 11.49 5.10
CA LEU A 52 5.36 11.56 6.29
C LEU A 52 6.82 11.94 5.97
N THR A 53 7.35 11.48 4.84
CA THR A 53 8.78 11.56 4.49
C THR A 53 9.09 12.49 3.33
N ASN A 54 8.05 12.88 2.56
CA ASN A 54 8.14 13.55 1.28
C ASN A 54 9.05 12.84 0.24
N ASN A 55 9.33 11.54 0.44
CA ASN A 55 10.23 10.79 -0.43
C ASN A 55 9.47 10.28 -1.67
N PRO A 56 9.82 10.72 -2.89
CA PRO A 56 9.08 10.42 -4.12
C PRO A 56 9.02 8.92 -4.44
N LYS A 57 9.93 8.09 -3.89
CA LYS A 57 9.89 6.63 -3.97
C LYS A 57 8.52 6.07 -3.57
N TYR A 58 7.94 6.59 -2.49
CA TYR A 58 6.67 6.08 -1.98
C TYR A 58 5.48 6.53 -2.83
N PHE A 59 5.52 7.75 -3.37
CA PHE A 59 4.52 8.19 -4.34
C PHE A 59 4.52 7.31 -5.59
N TYR A 60 5.71 7.02 -6.13
CA TYR A 60 5.86 6.10 -7.27
C TYR A 60 5.27 4.71 -6.98
N ARG A 61 5.58 4.13 -5.81
CA ARG A 61 5.02 2.82 -5.40
C ARG A 61 3.50 2.84 -5.32
N ALA A 62 2.91 3.90 -4.76
CA ALA A 62 1.45 4.07 -4.71
C ALA A 62 0.84 4.11 -6.12
N SER A 63 1.44 4.85 -7.04
CA SER A 63 1.00 4.94 -8.44
C SER A 63 1.04 3.59 -9.14
N LYS A 64 2.09 2.78 -8.91
CA LYS A 64 2.18 1.42 -9.46
C LYS A 64 1.10 0.47 -8.93
N PHE A 65 0.70 0.62 -7.67
CA PHE A 65 -0.41 -0.15 -7.11
C PHE A 65 -1.76 0.26 -7.77
N MET A 66 -1.94 1.54 -8.07
CA MET A 66 -3.12 2.03 -8.81
C MET A 66 -3.13 1.53 -10.27
N GLU A 67 -1.99 1.56 -10.94
CA GLU A 67 -1.84 1.01 -12.30
C GLU A 67 -2.20 -0.49 -12.33
N PHE A 68 -1.73 -1.26 -11.34
CA PHE A 68 -2.08 -2.67 -11.21
C PHE A 68 -3.59 -2.90 -10.98
N LEU A 69 -4.23 -2.09 -10.12
CA LEU A 69 -5.67 -2.17 -9.87
C LEU A 69 -6.51 -1.93 -11.12
N THR A 70 -6.03 -1.07 -12.02
CA THR A 70 -6.74 -0.74 -13.26
C THR A 70 -6.42 -1.72 -14.40
N HIS A 71 -5.37 -2.54 -14.24
CA HIS A 71 -4.93 -3.49 -15.24
C HIS A 71 -6.02 -4.55 -15.55
N PRO A 72 -6.31 -4.84 -16.84
CA PRO A 72 -7.35 -5.78 -17.23
C PRO A 72 -7.16 -7.19 -16.64
N GLU A 73 -5.92 -7.67 -16.57
CA GLU A 73 -5.61 -8.98 -16.01
C GLU A 73 -5.98 -9.09 -14.53
N PHE A 74 -5.74 -8.02 -13.75
CA PHE A 74 -6.11 -8.00 -12.35
C PHE A 74 -7.64 -8.02 -12.20
N LYS A 75 -8.36 -7.23 -12.99
CA LYS A 75 -9.83 -7.23 -13.00
C LYS A 75 -10.43 -8.59 -13.37
N ALA A 76 -9.76 -9.34 -14.26
CA ALA A 76 -10.21 -10.65 -14.69
C ALA A 76 -9.89 -11.77 -13.67
N LYS A 77 -8.77 -11.67 -12.94
CA LYS A 77 -8.27 -12.73 -12.04
C LYS A 77 -8.54 -12.46 -10.56
N ALA A 78 -8.90 -11.24 -10.18
CA ALA A 78 -9.16 -10.92 -8.79
C ALA A 78 -10.45 -11.59 -8.30
N ASN A 79 -10.42 -12.12 -7.07
CA ASN A 79 -11.62 -12.69 -6.46
C ASN A 79 -12.68 -11.60 -6.25
N THR A 80 -13.95 -11.97 -6.45
CA THR A 80 -15.09 -11.13 -6.11
C THR A 80 -15.26 -11.11 -4.58
N PRO A 81 -15.31 -9.94 -3.94
CA PRO A 81 -15.63 -9.84 -2.51
C PRO A 81 -17.03 -10.37 -2.20
N ASP A 82 -17.26 -10.84 -0.98
CA ASP A 82 -18.58 -11.35 -0.53
C ASP A 82 -19.71 -10.32 -0.69
N ARG A 83 -19.37 -9.02 -0.65
CA ARG A 83 -20.29 -7.89 -0.86
C ARG A 83 -19.67 -6.88 -1.85
N PRO A 84 -19.88 -7.06 -3.15
CA PRO A 84 -19.25 -6.24 -4.19
C PRO A 84 -19.99 -4.93 -4.51
N PHE A 85 -21.23 -4.77 -4.01
CA PHE A 85 -22.12 -3.62 -4.24
C PHE A 85 -22.75 -3.16 -2.92
#